data_AF-A0A2E9X9I6-F1
#
_entry.id   AF-A0A2E9X9I6-F1
#
_cell.length_a   1.000
_cell.length_b   1.000
_cell.length_c   1.000
_cell.angle_alpha   90.00
_cell.angle_beta   90.00
_cell.angle_gamma   90.00
#
_symmetry.space_group_name_H-M   'P 1'
#
loop_
_entity.id
_entity.type
_entity.pdbx_description
1 polymer ?
#
loop_
_entity_poly.entity_id
_entity_poly.type
_entity_poly.pdbx_seq_one_letter_code
_entity_poly.pdbx_strand_id
1 'polypeptide(L)'
;MKLTIDNQELELDESITIYQAAKKVGVDIPVMCYKEGYDYFTSCMICEVKDKATGRVHPACSAPVTDGMEIDTQCEEIRERRKATLDLLLSEHIGDCEAPCQRLCAIHSEVPRMIREIKDNQMDDAIATIRKDMAIPAILERFCNAPCEKGCRRGAHDEPVAIRHLSRHAAEWDLKRENQYIPPTKDSTG
;
A
#
# COMPACT_ATOMS: atom_id res chain seq x y z
N MET A 1 -10.56 -31.98 -9.01
CA MET A 1 -11.75 -31.11 -9.05
C MET A 1 -11.64 -30.21 -10.26
N LYS A 2 -12.69 -30.13 -11.07
CA LYS A 2 -12.80 -29.24 -12.23
C LYS A 2 -13.62 -28.02 -11.85
N LEU A 3 -13.11 -26.83 -12.15
CA LEU A 3 -13.86 -25.58 -12.07
C LEU A 3 -13.55 -24.69 -13.27
N THR A 4 -14.42 -23.74 -13.52
CA THR A 4 -14.24 -22.71 -14.55
C THR A 4 -14.20 -21.34 -13.89
N ILE A 5 -13.18 -20.53 -14.19
CA ILE A 5 -13.08 -19.14 -13.72
C ILE A 5 -12.96 -18.24 -14.95
N ASP A 6 -13.92 -17.33 -15.16
CA ASP A 6 -13.94 -16.41 -16.32
C ASP A 6 -13.71 -17.11 -17.68
N ASN A 7 -14.37 -18.26 -17.87
CA ASN A 7 -14.26 -19.17 -19.05
C ASN A 7 -12.93 -19.93 -19.17
N GLN A 8 -12.06 -19.89 -18.17
CA GLN A 8 -10.84 -20.70 -18.12
C GLN A 8 -11.07 -21.93 -17.24
N GLU A 9 -10.92 -23.11 -17.82
CA GLU A 9 -11.01 -24.37 -17.09
C GLU A 9 -9.72 -24.62 -16.30
N LEU A 10 -9.88 -25.04 -15.05
CA LEU A 10 -8.80 -25.40 -14.16
C LEU A 10 -9.10 -26.76 -13.51
N GLU A 11 -8.08 -27.60 -13.45
CA GLU A 11 -8.10 -28.85 -12.69
C GLU A 11 -7.18 -28.72 -11.47
N LEU A 12 -7.71 -29.07 -10.31
CA LEU A 12 -7.01 -29.00 -9.03
C LEU A 12 -7.13 -30.33 -8.28
N ASP A 13 -6.00 -30.80 -7.79
CA ASP A 13 -5.93 -32.01 -6.94
C ASP A 13 -6.13 -31.71 -5.46
N GLU A 14 -5.93 -30.45 -5.05
CA GLU A 14 -6.01 -29.99 -3.66
C GLU A 14 -7.16 -29.00 -3.45
N SER A 15 -7.72 -29.00 -2.24
CA SER A 15 -8.72 -28.01 -1.82
C SER A 15 -8.02 -26.70 -1.44
N ILE A 16 -8.05 -25.76 -2.37
CA ILE A 16 -7.58 -24.37 -2.18
C ILE A 16 -8.76 -23.40 -2.26
N THR A 17 -8.55 -22.15 -1.88
CA THR A 17 -9.60 -21.13 -1.98
C THR A 17 -9.81 -20.68 -3.42
N ILE A 18 -10.99 -20.13 -3.72
CA ILE A 18 -11.29 -19.57 -5.05
C ILE A 18 -10.28 -18.48 -5.44
N TYR A 19 -9.84 -17.65 -4.48
CA TYR A 19 -8.81 -16.63 -4.71
C TYR A 19 -7.47 -17.24 -5.14
N GLN A 20 -7.03 -18.30 -4.48
CA GLN A 20 -5.78 -19.00 -4.85
C GLN A 20 -5.90 -19.68 -6.22
N ALA A 21 -7.06 -20.26 -6.53
CA ALA A 21 -7.33 -20.84 -7.84
C ALA A 21 -7.31 -19.77 -8.95
N ALA A 22 -7.96 -18.62 -8.74
CA ALA A 22 -7.96 -17.50 -9.69
C ALA A 22 -6.54 -16.97 -9.96
N LYS A 23 -5.69 -16.86 -8.92
CA LYS A 23 -4.29 -16.45 -9.07
C LYS A 23 -3.48 -17.41 -9.95
N LYS A 24 -3.76 -18.72 -9.93
CA LYS A 24 -3.09 -19.72 -10.78
C LYS A 24 -3.40 -19.55 -12.28
N VAL A 25 -4.60 -19.05 -12.62
CA VAL A 25 -5.03 -18.77 -14.01
C VAL A 25 -4.85 -17.32 -14.41
N GLY A 26 -4.18 -16.51 -13.59
CA GLY A 26 -3.90 -15.10 -13.89
C GLY A 26 -5.12 -14.18 -13.80
N VAL A 27 -6.21 -14.62 -13.17
CA VAL A 27 -7.39 -13.79 -12.90
C VAL A 27 -7.17 -13.02 -11.60
N ASP A 28 -7.20 -11.70 -11.70
CA ASP A 28 -7.03 -10.81 -10.55
C ASP A 28 -8.37 -10.58 -9.83
N ILE A 29 -8.44 -11.04 -8.59
CA ILE A 29 -9.57 -10.78 -7.69
C ILE A 29 -9.09 -9.79 -6.63
N PRO A 30 -9.74 -8.62 -6.50
CA PRO A 30 -9.31 -7.63 -5.53
C PRO A 30 -9.48 -8.18 -4.10
N VAL A 31 -8.48 -7.95 -3.27
CA VAL A 31 -8.47 -8.32 -1.86
C VAL A 31 -7.98 -7.14 -1.03
N MET A 32 -8.63 -6.90 0.11
CA MET A 32 -8.25 -5.81 1.02
C MET A 32 -7.88 -6.31 2.42
N CYS A 33 -8.68 -7.20 3.00
CA CYS A 33 -8.42 -7.77 4.34
C CYS A 33 -7.60 -9.08 4.32
N TYR A 34 -7.32 -9.64 3.15
CA TYR A 34 -6.55 -10.88 3.01
C TYR A 34 -5.06 -10.56 2.89
N LYS A 35 -4.22 -11.35 3.58
CA LYS A 35 -2.77 -11.28 3.49
C LYS A 35 -2.21 -12.71 3.53
N GLU A 36 -1.29 -13.00 2.61
CA GLU A 36 -0.61 -14.28 2.57
C GLU A 36 0.15 -14.55 3.89
N GLY A 37 0.02 -15.77 4.42
CA GLY A 37 0.58 -16.16 5.72
C GLY A 37 -0.30 -15.83 6.94
N TYR A 38 -1.51 -15.30 6.74
CA TYR A 38 -2.49 -15.03 7.81
C TYR A 38 -3.84 -15.70 7.52
N ASP A 39 -4.62 -15.93 8.58
CA ASP A 39 -5.98 -16.47 8.46
C ASP A 39 -6.92 -15.50 7.71
N TYR A 40 -7.99 -16.06 7.14
CA TYR A 40 -9.01 -15.31 6.44
C TYR A 40 -10.04 -14.70 7.40
N PHE A 41 -10.35 -13.42 7.21
CA PHE A 41 -11.28 -12.68 8.08
C PHE A 41 -12.65 -12.41 7.46
N THR A 42 -12.77 -12.46 6.12
CA THR A 42 -14.01 -12.12 5.39
C THR A 42 -14.64 -10.78 5.78
N SER A 43 -13.86 -9.83 6.30
CA SER A 43 -14.40 -8.57 6.83
C SER A 43 -14.66 -7.51 5.77
N CYS A 44 -13.86 -7.48 4.69
CA CYS A 44 -13.97 -6.43 3.68
C CYS A 44 -14.98 -6.72 2.55
N MET A 45 -15.32 -7.99 2.28
CA MET A 45 -16.17 -8.45 1.17
C MET A 45 -15.80 -7.97 -0.26
N ILE A 46 -14.68 -7.28 -0.46
CA ILE A 46 -14.23 -6.83 -1.79
C ILE A 46 -13.93 -8.00 -2.75
N CYS A 47 -13.53 -9.16 -2.21
CA CYS A 47 -13.19 -10.35 -2.99
C CYS A 47 -14.41 -11.19 -3.40
N GLU A 48 -15.63 -10.67 -3.29
CA GLU A 48 -16.83 -11.39 -3.70
C GLU A 48 -16.77 -11.78 -5.18
N VAL A 49 -17.22 -12.99 -5.48
CA VAL A 49 -17.36 -13.56 -6.83
C VAL A 49 -18.67 -14.33 -6.92
N LYS A 50 -19.20 -14.45 -8.14
CA LYS A 50 -20.47 -15.14 -8.38
C LYS A 50 -20.20 -16.53 -8.93
N ASP A 51 -20.83 -17.53 -8.34
CA ASP A 51 -20.93 -18.86 -8.94
C ASP A 51 -22.17 -18.91 -9.84
N LYS A 52 -21.97 -19.04 -11.16
CA LYS A 52 -23.04 -19.14 -12.15
C LYS A 52 -23.83 -20.44 -12.01
N ALA A 53 -23.20 -21.52 -11.56
CA ALA A 53 -23.86 -22.82 -11.44
C ALA A 53 -24.95 -22.80 -10.36
N THR A 54 -24.68 -22.15 -9.22
CA THR A 54 -25.62 -22.07 -8.09
C THR A 54 -26.33 -20.73 -7.96
N GLY A 55 -25.86 -19.69 -8.66
CA GLY A 55 -26.32 -18.31 -8.52
C GLY A 55 -25.87 -17.62 -7.22
N ARG A 56 -25.04 -18.27 -6.40
CA ARG A 56 -24.60 -17.75 -5.10
C ARG A 56 -23.37 -16.85 -5.24
N VAL A 57 -23.21 -15.95 -4.29
CA VAL A 57 -22.03 -15.10 -4.15
C VAL A 57 -21.16 -15.66 -3.03
N HIS A 58 -19.86 -15.77 -3.29
CA HIS A 58 -18.88 -16.32 -2.36
C HIS A 58 -17.73 -15.34 -2.13
N PRO A 59 -17.22 -15.20 -0.90
CA PRO A 59 -15.98 -14.48 -0.65
C PRO A 59 -14.79 -15.33 -1.11
N ALA A 60 -14.14 -14.94 -2.21
CA ALA A 60 -13.10 -15.75 -2.83
C ALA A 60 -11.91 -16.05 -1.91
N CYS A 61 -11.59 -15.16 -0.97
CA CYS A 61 -10.44 -15.30 -0.07
C CYS A 61 -10.56 -16.44 0.95
N SER A 62 -11.78 -16.95 1.20
CA SER A 62 -12.03 -17.98 2.22
C SER A 62 -12.81 -19.18 1.70
N ALA A 63 -13.67 -18.98 0.69
CA ALA A 63 -14.48 -20.06 0.14
C ALA A 63 -13.58 -21.10 -0.55
N PRO A 64 -13.64 -22.38 -0.14
CA PRO A 64 -12.92 -23.46 -0.81
C PRO A 64 -13.54 -23.74 -2.18
N VAL A 65 -12.71 -24.13 -3.13
CA VAL A 65 -13.17 -24.61 -4.43
C VAL A 65 -13.90 -25.95 -4.26
N THR A 66 -15.05 -26.08 -4.92
CA THR A 66 -15.76 -27.35 -5.07
C THR A 66 -15.84 -27.74 -6.54
N ASP A 67 -15.99 -29.04 -6.79
CA ASP A 67 -16.14 -29.59 -8.14
C ASP A 67 -17.39 -29.02 -8.83
N GLY A 68 -17.24 -28.60 -10.09
CA GLY A 68 -18.32 -28.06 -10.91
C GLY A 68 -18.66 -26.58 -10.69
N MET A 69 -17.86 -25.84 -9.92
CA MET A 69 -18.04 -24.38 -9.78
C MET A 69 -17.79 -23.65 -11.11
N GLU A 70 -18.62 -22.66 -11.40
CA GLU A 70 -18.45 -21.76 -12.56
C GLU A 70 -18.39 -20.31 -12.06
N ILE A 71 -17.18 -19.85 -11.76
CA ILE A 71 -16.93 -18.55 -11.15
C ILE A 71 -16.85 -17.45 -12.21
N ASP A 72 -17.65 -16.40 -12.00
CA ASP A 72 -17.60 -15.15 -12.73
C ASP A 72 -17.14 -14.04 -11.79
N THR A 73 -16.00 -13.44 -12.11
CA THR A 73 -15.37 -12.41 -11.27
C THR A 73 -15.71 -10.99 -11.73
N GLN A 74 -16.35 -10.83 -12.89
CA GLN A 74 -16.52 -9.56 -13.59
C GLN A 74 -17.95 -9.22 -14.02
N CYS A 75 -18.95 -10.07 -13.72
CA CYS A 75 -20.34 -9.77 -14.03
C CYS A 75 -20.82 -8.48 -13.35
N GLU A 76 -21.84 -7.86 -13.95
CA GLU A 76 -22.34 -6.55 -13.51
C GLU A 76 -22.77 -6.56 -12.03
N GLU A 77 -23.44 -7.62 -11.59
CA GLU A 77 -23.83 -7.78 -10.18
C GLU A 77 -22.62 -7.72 -9.22
N ILE A 78 -21.50 -8.36 -9.58
CA ILE A 78 -20.30 -8.34 -8.74
C ILE A 78 -19.62 -6.97 -8.77
N ARG A 79 -19.66 -6.26 -9.90
CA ARG A 79 -19.16 -4.88 -9.99
C ARG A 79 -19.98 -3.92 -9.11
N GLU A 80 -21.30 -4.01 -9.18
CA GLU A 80 -22.21 -3.20 -8.36
C GLU A 80 -22.04 -3.49 -6.87
N ARG A 81 -21.95 -4.78 -6.49
CA ARG A 81 -21.68 -5.20 -5.10
C ARG A 81 -20.36 -4.64 -4.59
N ARG A 82 -19.27 -4.82 -5.33
CA ARG A 82 -17.94 -4.29 -4.95
C ARG A 82 -17.96 -2.78 -4.79
N LYS A 83 -18.68 -2.06 -5.65
CA LYS A 83 -18.85 -0.61 -5.54
C LYS A 83 -19.59 -0.23 -4.25
N ALA A 84 -20.72 -0.86 -3.97
CA ALA A 84 -21.48 -0.62 -2.75
C ALA A 84 -20.68 -0.96 -1.47
N THR A 85 -19.91 -2.05 -1.50
CA THR A 85 -19.00 -2.43 -0.42
C THR A 85 -17.90 -1.37 -0.22
N LEU A 86 -17.30 -0.88 -1.31
CA LEU A 86 -16.28 0.17 -1.23
C LEU A 86 -16.86 1.48 -0.70
N ASP A 87 -18.06 1.87 -1.15
CA ASP A 87 -18.76 3.05 -0.66
C ASP A 87 -19.02 2.95 0.86
N LEU A 88 -19.42 1.78 1.35
CA LEU A 88 -19.61 1.53 2.78
C LEU A 88 -18.29 1.56 3.55
N LEU A 89 -17.23 0.93 3.03
CA LEU A 89 -15.91 0.94 3.67
C LEU A 89 -15.34 2.36 3.80
N LEU A 90 -15.65 3.23 2.84
CA LEU A 90 -15.19 4.62 2.81
C LEU A 90 -16.18 5.61 3.44
N SER A 91 -17.33 5.19 3.97
CA SER A 91 -18.36 6.10 4.45
C SER A 91 -17.90 6.99 5.60
N GLU A 92 -17.02 6.45 6.46
CA GLU A 92 -16.43 7.16 7.61
C GLU A 92 -15.00 7.66 7.32
N HIS A 93 -14.52 7.48 6.09
CA HIS A 93 -13.15 7.87 5.74
C HIS A 93 -13.07 9.40 5.57
N ILE A 94 -12.41 10.08 6.51
CA ILE A 94 -12.32 11.56 6.57
C ILE A 94 -11.36 12.20 5.55
N GLY A 95 -10.92 11.45 4.53
CA GLY A 95 -10.07 11.97 3.45
C GLY A 95 -8.65 12.29 3.90
N ASP A 96 -8.16 11.62 4.93
CA ASP A 96 -6.87 11.87 5.55
C ASP A 96 -5.72 11.07 4.92
N CYS A 97 -5.84 10.80 3.62
CA CYS A 97 -4.95 10.00 2.77
C CYS A 97 -3.50 10.48 2.80
N GLU A 98 -3.31 11.79 2.90
CA GLU A 98 -1.99 12.40 3.04
C GLU A 98 -1.65 12.59 4.51
N ALA A 99 -0.48 12.08 4.90
CA ALA A 99 0.02 12.28 6.25
C ALA A 99 0.22 13.79 6.52
N PRO A 100 -0.19 14.32 7.69
CA PRO A 100 -0.05 15.73 7.99
C PRO A 100 1.40 16.23 7.89
N CYS A 101 2.38 15.36 8.17
CA CYS A 101 3.79 15.70 8.07
C CYS A 101 4.26 15.99 6.64
N GLN A 102 3.62 15.41 5.62
CA GLN A 102 3.88 15.71 4.21
C GLN A 102 3.07 16.93 3.76
N ARG A 103 1.78 16.98 4.11
CA ARG A 103 0.88 18.08 3.73
C ARG A 103 1.31 19.43 4.31
N LEU A 104 1.82 19.46 5.55
CA LEU A 104 2.28 20.68 6.22
C LEU A 104 3.74 21.04 5.89
N CYS A 105 4.49 20.14 5.25
CA CYS A 105 5.85 20.43 4.85
C CYS A 105 5.86 21.44 3.70
N ALA A 106 6.61 22.54 3.84
CA ALA A 106 6.66 23.60 2.82
C ALA A 106 7.17 23.13 1.45
N ILE A 107 7.89 22.01 1.42
CA ILE A 107 8.43 21.40 0.19
C ILE A 107 7.76 20.07 -0.15
N HIS A 108 6.69 19.70 0.56
CA HIS A 108 5.94 18.46 0.35
C HIS A 108 6.79 17.17 0.36
N SER A 109 7.87 17.16 1.16
CA SER A 109 8.75 16.01 1.27
C SER A 109 8.00 14.76 1.74
N GLU A 110 8.39 13.60 1.19
CA GLU A 110 7.88 12.26 1.50
C GLU A 110 8.30 11.76 2.90
N VAL A 111 7.95 12.52 3.94
CA VAL A 111 8.32 12.26 5.33
C VAL A 111 7.95 10.84 5.81
N PRO A 112 6.75 10.27 5.51
CA PRO A 112 6.41 8.91 5.95
C PRO A 112 7.32 7.83 5.35
N ARG A 113 7.80 8.02 4.12
CA ARG A 113 8.75 7.11 3.47
C ARG A 113 10.12 7.20 4.17
N MET A 114 10.65 8.42 4.30
CA MET A 114 11.92 8.67 4.96
C MET A 114 11.97 8.08 6.39
N ILE A 115 10.92 8.27 7.20
CA ILE A 115 10.88 7.71 8.58
C ILE A 115 10.96 6.18 8.56
N ARG A 116 10.28 5.51 7.61
CA ARG A 116 10.31 4.04 7.49
C ARG A 116 11.70 3.56 7.08
N GLU A 117 12.30 4.20 6.09
CA GLU A 117 13.65 3.88 5.62
C GLU A 117 14.69 4.04 6.74
N ILE A 118 14.64 5.13 7.51
CA ILE A 118 15.51 5.34 8.68
C ILE A 118 15.26 4.26 9.76
N LYS A 119 13.99 3.95 10.06
CA LYS A 119 13.62 2.92 11.05
C LYS A 119 14.18 1.55 10.67
N ASP A 120 14.16 1.21 9.39
CA ASP A 120 14.62 -0.08 8.87
C ASP A 120 16.14 -0.08 8.57
N ASN A 121 16.88 0.96 8.99
CA ASN A 121 18.31 1.19 8.73
C ASN A 121 18.70 1.28 7.24
N GLN A 122 17.74 1.60 6.37
CA GLN A 122 17.93 1.82 4.93
C GLN A 122 18.36 3.27 4.66
N MET A 123 19.55 3.63 5.14
CA MET A 123 20.00 5.02 5.14
C MET A 123 20.32 5.57 3.73
N ASP A 124 20.73 4.71 2.79
CA ASP A 124 20.94 5.08 1.39
C ASP A 124 19.61 5.47 0.70
N ASP A 125 18.54 4.73 0.97
CA ASP A 125 17.20 5.05 0.47
C ASP A 125 16.64 6.31 1.14
N ALA A 126 16.86 6.45 2.44
CA ALA A 126 16.42 7.63 3.20
C ALA A 126 17.02 8.93 2.64
N ILE A 127 18.33 8.95 2.35
CA ILE A 127 18.95 10.14 1.77
C ILE A 127 18.48 10.37 0.33
N ALA A 128 18.23 9.32 -0.45
CA ALA A 128 17.67 9.45 -1.79
C ALA A 128 16.27 10.08 -1.75
N THR A 129 15.41 9.65 -0.82
CA THR A 129 14.10 10.23 -0.57
C THR A 129 14.20 11.71 -0.19
N ILE A 130 15.09 12.07 0.74
CA ILE A 130 15.28 13.46 1.18
C ILE A 130 15.76 14.35 0.02
N ARG A 131 16.78 13.89 -0.73
CA ARG A 131 17.40 14.67 -1.80
C ARG A 131 16.54 14.84 -3.04
N LYS A 132 15.42 14.11 -3.14
CA LYS A 132 14.42 14.31 -4.20
C LYS A 132 13.87 15.74 -4.19
N ASP A 133 13.60 16.26 -2.99
CA ASP A 133 12.95 17.56 -2.80
C ASP A 133 13.89 18.59 -2.12
N MET A 134 15.00 18.13 -1.50
CA MET A 134 15.96 18.98 -0.80
C MET A 134 17.37 18.90 -1.39
N ALA A 135 17.87 19.99 -1.98
CA ALA A 135 19.25 20.03 -2.49
C ALA A 135 20.32 19.99 -1.38
N ILE A 136 20.06 20.65 -0.25
CA ILE A 136 21.01 20.86 0.86
C ILE A 136 20.39 20.52 2.23
N PRO A 137 19.98 19.26 2.46
CA PRO A 137 19.18 18.89 3.63
C PRO A 137 19.89 19.15 4.96
N ALA A 138 21.21 18.89 5.05
CA ALA A 138 22.00 19.13 6.26
C ALA A 138 21.99 20.60 6.74
N ILE A 139 21.77 21.57 5.85
CA ILE A 139 21.69 23.00 6.16
C ILE A 139 20.24 23.43 6.36
N LEU A 140 19.34 23.04 5.44
CA LEU A 140 17.94 23.45 5.44
C LEU A 140 17.28 23.16 6.80
N GLU A 141 17.65 22.06 7.42
CA GLU A 141 17.09 21.60 8.68
C GLU A 141 17.54 22.39 9.91
N ARG A 142 18.54 23.27 9.76
CA ARG A 142 18.89 24.28 10.78
C ARG A 142 17.93 25.46 10.77
N PHE A 143 17.32 25.74 9.63
CA PHE A 143 16.35 26.83 9.44
C PHE A 143 14.90 26.35 9.46
N CYS A 144 14.68 25.04 9.33
CA CYS A 144 13.36 24.43 9.37
C CYS A 144 12.65 24.73 10.71
N ASN A 145 11.47 25.34 10.60
CA ASN A 145 10.58 25.64 11.72
C ASN A 145 9.64 24.48 12.09
N ALA A 146 9.87 23.31 11.48
CA ALA A 146 9.20 22.03 11.75
C ALA A 146 7.66 22.10 11.77
N PRO A 147 7.00 22.58 10.69
CA PRO A 147 5.54 22.66 10.64
C PRO A 147 4.90 21.27 10.63
N CYS A 148 5.60 20.29 10.05
CA CYS A 148 5.22 18.88 10.04
C CYS A 148 5.16 18.25 11.43
N GLU A 149 6.01 18.68 12.37
CA GLU A 149 6.00 18.21 13.75
C GLU A 149 4.83 18.82 14.54
N LYS A 150 4.51 20.10 14.28
CA LYS A 150 3.38 20.79 14.93
C LYS A 150 2.01 20.17 14.62
N GLY A 151 1.84 19.59 13.43
CA GLY A 151 0.62 18.89 13.04
C GLY A 151 0.70 17.37 13.12
N CYS A 152 1.71 16.82 13.81
CA CYS A 152 1.90 15.38 13.92
C CYS A 152 0.78 14.74 14.74
N ARG A 153 0.05 13.76 14.15
CA ARG A 153 -1.03 13.04 14.87
C ARG A 153 -0.52 12.32 16.11
N ARG A 154 0.75 11.89 16.09
CA ARG A 154 1.39 11.21 17.23
C ARG A 154 1.47 12.10 18.46
N GLY A 155 1.61 13.42 18.28
CA GLY A 155 1.60 14.39 19.37
C GLY A 155 0.26 14.49 20.12
N ALA A 156 -0.84 13.95 19.58
CA ALA A 156 -2.10 13.81 20.31
C ALA A 156 -2.11 12.63 21.30
N HIS A 157 -1.15 11.70 21.17
CA HIS A 157 -1.02 10.52 22.04
C HIS A 157 0.17 10.62 22.99
N ASP A 158 1.34 11.02 22.50
CA ASP A 158 2.56 11.21 23.28
C ASP A 158 3.32 12.47 22.83
N GLU A 159 4.32 12.33 21.96
CA GLU A 159 5.14 13.44 21.47
C GLU A 159 5.22 13.41 19.93
N PRO A 160 5.32 14.58 19.27
CA PRO A 160 5.58 14.62 17.85
C PRO A 160 6.87 13.88 17.48
N VAL A 161 6.84 13.19 16.34
CA VAL A 161 8.07 12.61 15.78
C VAL A 161 9.04 13.74 15.45
N ALA A 162 10.29 13.63 15.88
CA ALA A 162 11.35 14.62 15.63
C ALA A 162 11.86 14.55 14.17
N ILE A 163 10.97 14.78 13.21
CA ILE A 163 11.19 14.69 11.75
C ILE A 163 12.40 15.51 11.30
N ARG A 164 12.56 16.74 11.80
CA ARG A 164 13.70 17.63 11.52
C ARG A 164 15.01 17.12 12.11
N HIS A 165 14.97 16.30 13.16
CA HIS A 165 16.18 15.68 13.68
C HIS A 165 16.53 14.40 12.89
N LEU A 166 15.52 13.64 12.47
CA LEU A 166 15.69 12.43 11.66
C LEU A 166 16.24 12.73 10.26
N SER A 167 15.65 13.71 9.56
CA SER A 167 16.13 14.10 8.23
C SER A 167 17.57 14.62 8.31
N ARG A 168 17.91 15.38 9.36
CA ARG A 168 19.24 15.94 9.57
C ARG A 168 20.23 14.84 9.88
N HIS A 169 19.82 13.86 10.68
CA HIS A 169 20.62 12.69 10.97
C HIS A 169 20.99 11.94 9.68
N ALA A 170 20.03 11.71 8.78
CA ALA A 170 20.29 11.07 7.48
C ALA A 170 21.21 11.92 6.59
N ALA A 171 21.00 13.24 6.54
CA ALA A 171 21.85 14.15 5.79
C ALA A 171 23.29 14.23 6.33
N GLU A 172 23.46 14.28 7.66
CA GLU A 172 24.79 14.29 8.28
C GLU A 172 25.49 12.93 8.15
N TRP A 173 24.74 11.84 8.15
CA TRP A 173 25.27 10.51 7.87
C TRP A 173 25.81 10.42 6.43
N ASP A 174 25.07 10.97 5.44
CA ASP A 174 25.51 11.03 4.04
C ASP A 174 26.74 11.94 3.86
N LEU A 175 26.84 13.04 4.61
CA LEU A 175 28.01 13.92 4.52
C LEU A 175 29.31 13.31 5.08
N LYS A 176 29.22 12.36 6.01
CA LYS A 176 30.39 11.75 6.68
C LYS A 176 31.04 10.61 5.88
N ARG A 177 30.38 10.14 4.83
CA ARG A 177 30.86 9.03 3.98
C ARG A 177 31.58 9.56 2.73
N GLU A 178 32.44 8.71 2.19
CA GLU A 178 33.13 8.99 0.92
C GLU A 178 32.16 8.95 -0.26
N ASN A 179 31.24 7.98 -0.28
CA ASN A 179 30.27 7.78 -1.35
C ASN A 179 28.94 8.50 -1.04
N GLN A 180 28.94 9.82 -1.10
CA GLN A 180 27.72 10.61 -0.87
C GLN A 180 26.68 10.34 -1.96
N TYR A 181 25.40 10.37 -1.60
CA TYR A 181 24.32 10.24 -2.57
C TYR A 181 24.25 11.48 -3.47
N ILE A 182 24.40 11.24 -4.78
CA ILE A 182 24.25 12.24 -5.83
C ILE A 182 22.98 11.90 -6.61
N PRO A 183 21.97 12.80 -6.65
CA PRO A 183 20.76 12.57 -7.43
C PRO A 183 21.09 12.35 -8.91
N PRO A 184 20.35 11.47 -9.61
CA PRO A 184 20.54 11.27 -11.03
C PRO A 184 20.26 12.58 -11.78
N THR A 185 21.24 13.05 -12.54
CA THR A 185 21.11 14.21 -13.42
C THR A 185 20.62 13.77 -14.78
N LYS A 186 19.77 14.59 -15.42
CA LYS A 186 19.45 14.39 -16.85
C LYS A 186 20.73 14.55 -17.68
N ASP A 187 20.71 13.97 -18.88
CA ASP A 187 21.79 14.17 -19.86
C ASP A 187 22.04 15.67 -20.07
N SER A 188 23.32 16.02 -20.28
CA SER A 188 23.72 17.39 -20.57
C SER A 188 22.96 17.90 -21.80
N THR A 189 22.30 19.06 -21.68
CA THR A 189 21.59 19.70 -22.78
C THR A 189 22.51 20.51 -23.71
N GLY A 190 23.84 20.43 -23.52
CA GLY A 190 24.83 21.26 -24.22
C GLY A 190 25.32 22.44 -23.40
#